data_AF-A0A7C6EQQ9-F1
#
_entry.id   AF-A0A7C6EQQ9-F1
#
_cell.length_a   1.000
_cell.length_b   1.000
_cell.length_c   1.000
_cell.angle_alpha   90.00
_cell.angle_beta   90.00
_cell.angle_gamma   90.00
#
_symmetry.space_group_name_H-M   'P 1'
#
loop_
_entity.id
_entity.type
_entity.pdbx_description
1 polymer ?
#
loop_
_entity_poly.entity_id
_entity_poly.type
_entity_poly.pdbx_seq_one_letter_code
_entity_poly.pdbx_strand_id
1 'polypeptide(L)'
;MKRLIILVLILTVVGLMASFLPVKAEEGESFCWNVYDRCREEVMSSEAGFIKKALALQECDDFLVLCLWRQIFPHFPFIIY
;
A
#
# COMPACT_ATOMS: atom_id res chain seq x y z
N MET A 1 -36.33 -10.92 -21.74
CA MET A 1 -34.89 -10.98 -22.10
C MET A 1 -34.24 -9.60 -22.21
N LYS A 2 -34.79 -8.63 -22.96
CA LYS A 2 -34.19 -7.27 -23.11
C LYS A 2 -33.93 -6.52 -21.79
N ARG A 3 -34.81 -6.63 -20.79
CA ARG A 3 -34.65 -5.97 -19.48
C ARG A 3 -33.52 -6.55 -18.61
N LEU A 4 -33.27 -7.86 -18.72
CA LEU A 4 -32.16 -8.52 -18.02
C LEU A 4 -30.81 -8.08 -18.59
N ILE A 5 -30.72 -7.95 -19.92
CA ILE A 5 -29.50 -7.47 -20.58
C ILE A 5 -29.18 -6.03 -20.15
N ILE A 6 -30.19 -5.17 -20.06
CA ILE A 6 -30.02 -3.78 -19.61
C ILE A 6 -29.55 -3.73 -18.15
N LEU A 7 -30.11 -4.57 -17.27
CA LEU A 7 -29.68 -4.63 -15.87
C LEU A 7 -28.23 -5.11 -15.72
N VAL A 8 -27.82 -6.11 -16.49
CA VAL A 8 -26.43 -6.59 -16.50
C VAL A 8 -25.50 -5.50 -17.00
N LEU A 9 -25.88 -4.76 -18.04
CA LEU A 9 -25.11 -3.63 -18.58
C LEU A 9 -24.94 -2.48 -17.58
N ILE A 10 -25.98 -2.18 -16.79
CA ILE A 10 -25.89 -1.15 -15.76
C ILE A 10 -24.96 -1.61 -14.64
N LEU A 11 -25.06 -2.88 -14.20
CA LEU A 11 -24.19 -3.43 -13.16
C LEU A 11 -22.72 -3.46 -13.59
N THR A 12 -22.43 -3.81 -14.85
CA THR A 12 -21.05 -3.79 -15.35
C THR A 12 -20.50 -2.38 -15.44
N VAL A 13 -21.29 -1.41 -15.92
CA VAL A 13 -20.86 0.00 -15.98
C VAL A 13 -20.63 0.58 -14.58
N VAL A 14 -21.51 0.29 -13.62
CA VAL A 14 -21.34 0.74 -12.22
C VAL A 14 -20.12 0.07 -11.57
N GLY A 15 -19.87 -1.21 -11.83
CA GLY A 15 -18.67 -1.92 -11.36
C GLY A 15 -17.37 -1.36 -11.95
N LEU A 16 -17.38 -1.02 -13.24
CA LEU A 16 -16.24 -0.36 -13.92
C LEU A 16 -16.00 1.06 -13.38
N MET A 17 -17.05 1.82 -13.09
CA MET A 17 -16.89 3.15 -12.49
C MET A 17 -16.40 3.08 -11.05
N ALA A 18 -16.79 2.04 -10.29
CA ALA A 18 -16.28 1.81 -8.95
C ALA A 18 -14.77 1.49 -8.92
N SER A 19 -14.24 0.82 -9.95
CA SER A 19 -12.78 0.61 -10.09
C SER A 19 -11.98 1.87 -10.47
N PHE A 20 -12.66 2.93 -10.93
CA PHE A 20 -12.07 4.23 -11.23
C PHE A 20 -12.24 5.25 -10.10
N LEU A 21 -12.91 4.90 -9.01
CA LEU A 21 -12.88 5.71 -7.80
C LEU A 21 -11.47 5.58 -7.22
N PRO A 22 -10.68 6.67 -7.13
CA PRO A 22 -9.46 6.63 -6.35
C PRO A 22 -9.89 6.33 -4.91
N VAL A 23 -9.66 5.09 -4.47
CA VAL A 23 -9.64 4.75 -3.05
C VAL A 23 -8.64 5.72 -2.45
N LYS A 24 -9.13 6.70 -1.68
CA LYS A 24 -8.38 7.86 -1.18
C LYS A 24 -6.91 7.52 -0.92
N ALA A 25 -6.05 7.82 -1.89
CA ALA A 25 -4.62 7.55 -1.79
C ALA A 25 -3.94 8.49 -0.77
N GLU A 26 -4.60 9.59 -0.39
CA GLU A 26 -4.10 10.54 0.62
C GLU A 26 -3.92 9.91 2.01
N GLU A 27 -4.76 8.95 2.40
CA GLU A 27 -4.62 8.30 3.71
C GLU A 27 -3.54 7.19 3.66
N GLY A 28 -3.36 6.57 2.50
CA GLY A 28 -2.35 5.53 2.29
C GLY A 28 -0.92 6.08 2.37
N GLU A 29 -0.59 7.10 1.59
CA GLU A 29 0.79 7.60 1.51
C GLU A 29 1.22 8.14 2.89
N SER A 30 0.28 8.81 3.58
CA SER A 30 0.47 9.26 4.95
C SER A 30 0.71 8.12 5.94
N PHE A 31 0.10 6.95 5.74
CA PHE A 31 0.31 5.78 6.61
C PHE A 31 1.71 5.18 6.45
N CYS A 32 2.19 5.00 5.21
CA CYS A 32 3.50 4.39 4.97
C CYS A 32 4.63 5.24 5.58
N TRP A 33 4.59 6.56 5.37
CA TRP A 33 5.54 7.50 5.95
C TRP A 33 5.43 7.55 7.48
N ASN A 34 4.22 7.58 8.04
CA ASN A 34 4.05 7.57 9.51
C ASN A 34 4.62 6.31 10.17
N VAL A 35 4.43 5.13 9.57
CA VAL A 35 4.99 3.87 10.10
C VAL A 35 6.50 3.85 9.95
N TYR A 36 7.02 4.34 8.82
CA TYR A 36 8.45 4.49 8.60
C TYR A 36 9.10 5.39 9.68
N ASP A 37 8.55 6.57 9.91
CA ASP A 37 9.10 7.54 10.87
C ASP A 37 9.10 6.96 12.29
N ARG A 38 8.02 6.26 12.68
CA ARG A 38 7.97 5.57 13.98
C ARG A 38 9.01 4.46 14.09
N CYS A 39 9.15 3.62 13.05
CA CYS A 39 10.14 2.55 12.99
C CYS A 39 11.55 3.11 13.13
N ARG A 40 11.87 4.16 12.38
CA ARG A 40 13.16 4.84 12.42
C ARG A 40 13.44 5.45 13.79
N GLU A 41 12.46 6.10 14.40
CA GLU A 41 12.60 6.68 15.74
C GLU A 41 12.90 5.61 16.79
N GLU A 42 12.16 4.50 16.81
CA GLU A 42 12.36 3.38 17.73
C GLU A 42 13.74 2.71 17.57
N VAL A 43 14.19 2.51 16.33
CA VAL A 43 15.51 1.93 16.04
C VAL A 43 16.63 2.86 16.50
N MET A 44 16.47 4.18 16.30
CA MET A 44 17.44 5.16 16.74
C MET A 44 17.47 5.31 18.26
N SER A 45 16.32 5.25 18.94
CA SER A 45 16.21 5.29 20.40
C SER A 45 16.63 3.99 21.09
N SER A 46 16.66 2.87 20.37
CA SER A 46 17.10 1.58 20.90
C SER A 46 18.55 1.62 21.39
N GLU A 47 18.89 0.88 22.43
CA GLU A 47 20.28 0.71 22.89
C GLU A 47 21.05 -0.35 22.08
N ALA A 48 20.49 -0.82 20.96
CA ALA A 48 21.14 -1.78 20.09
C ALA A 48 22.47 -1.26 19.51
N GLY A 49 23.43 -2.19 19.32
CA GLY A 49 24.70 -1.87 18.67
C GLY A 49 24.53 -1.43 17.21
N PHE A 50 25.51 -0.70 16.68
CA PHE A 50 25.48 -0.08 15.35
C PHE A 50 25.00 -1.01 14.23
N ILE A 51 25.54 -2.24 14.18
CA ILE A 51 25.20 -3.23 13.13
C ILE A 51 23.71 -3.62 13.20
N LYS A 52 23.17 -3.80 14.41
CA LYS A 52 21.76 -4.16 14.61
C LYS A 52 20.83 -3.00 14.24
N LYS A 53 21.23 -1.76 14.54
CA LYS A 53 20.50 -0.57 14.11
C LYS A 53 20.47 -0.42 12.60
N ALA A 54 21.60 -0.65 11.92
CA ALA A 54 21.68 -0.58 10.47
C ALA A 54 20.75 -1.61 9.79
N LEU A 55 20.73 -2.84 10.28
CA LEU A 55 19.81 -3.88 9.78
C LEU A 55 18.34 -3.51 10.01
N ALA A 56 18.00 -3.03 11.21
CA ALA A 56 16.63 -2.65 11.52
C ALA A 56 16.16 -1.41 10.72
N LEU A 57 17.05 -0.44 10.47
CA LEU A 57 16.75 0.69 9.58
C LEU A 57 16.49 0.22 8.15
N GLN A 58 17.26 -0.75 7.66
CA GLN A 58 17.05 -1.32 6.34
C GLN A 58 15.70 -2.04 6.22
N GLU A 59 15.25 -2.74 7.27
CA GLU A 59 13.90 -3.31 7.31
C GLU A 59 12.80 -2.23 7.28
N CYS A 60 13.00 -1.09 7.96
CA CYS A 60 12.06 0.04 7.87
C CYS A 60 12.00 0.60 6.44
N ASP A 61 13.15 0.75 5.76
CA ASP A 61 13.23 1.24 4.38
C ASP A 61 12.55 0.25 3.41
N ASP A 62 12.79 -1.06 3.55
CA ASP A 62 12.17 -2.10 2.72
C ASP A 62 10.64 -2.11 2.87
N PHE A 63 10.14 -1.94 4.11
CA PHE A 63 8.72 -1.80 4.36
C PHE A 63 8.14 -0.57 3.66
N LEU A 64 8.81 0.59 3.75
CA LEU A 64 8.35 1.83 3.12
C LEU A 64 8.23 1.66 1.60
N VAL A 65 9.25 1.06 0.96
CA VAL A 65 9.23 0.79 -0.48
C VAL A 65 8.05 -0.11 -0.83
N LEU A 66 7.86 -1.23 -0.13
CA LEU A 66 6.75 -2.15 -0.41
C LEU A 66 5.38 -1.50 -0.17
N CYS A 67 5.27 -0.69 0.87
CA CYS A 67 4.04 0.00 1.24
C CYS A 67 3.64 1.03 0.17
N LEU A 68 4.59 1.86 -0.29
CA LEU A 68 4.38 2.81 -1.38
C LEU A 68 4.12 2.09 -2.71
N TRP A 69 4.86 1.03 -3.00
CA TRP A 69 4.69 0.28 -4.26
C TRP A 69 3.33 -0.40 -4.34
N ARG A 70 2.82 -0.93 -3.22
CA ARG A 70 1.46 -1.49 -3.13
C ARG A 70 0.37 -0.43 -3.34
N GLN A 71 0.61 0.82 -2.96
CA GLN A 71 -0.33 1.91 -3.22
C GLN A 71 -0.35 2.32 -4.69
N ILE A 72 0.82 2.31 -5.33
CA ILE A 72 0.93 2.62 -6.76
C ILE A 72 0.40 1.46 -7.60
N PHE A 73 0.61 0.21 -7.18
CA PHE A 73 0.24 -1.00 -7.91
C PHE A 73 -0.53 -2.01 -7.06
N PRO A 74 -1.80 -1.73 -6.68
CA PRO A 74 -2.58 -2.57 -5.77
C PRO A 74 -2.95 -3.95 -6.33
N HIS A 75 -2.82 -4.16 -7.64
CA HIS A 75 -3.20 -5.40 -8.34
C HIS A 75 -2.01 -6.20 -8.90
N PHE A 76 -0.77 -5.77 -8.67
CA PHE A 76 0.40 -6.55 -9.10
C PHE A 76 0.73 -7.62 -8.05
N PRO A 77 0.70 -8.93 -8.39
CA PRO A 77 1.14 -9.96 -7.48
C PRO A 77 2.65 -9.84 -7.28
N PHE A 78 3.09 -9.65 -6.04
CA PHE A 78 4.51 -9.69 -5.67
C PHE A 78 5.04 -11.11 -5.87
N ILE A 79 5.96 -11.31 -6.82
CA ILE A 79 6.82 -12.49 -6.87
C ILE A 79 8.01 -12.19 -5.97
N ILE A 80 7.96 -12.70 -4.74
CA ILE A 80 9.10 -12.69 -3.82
C ILE A 80 10.01 -13.86 -4.27
N TYR A 81 11.22 -13.54 -4.72
CA TYR A 81 12.28 -14.52 -5.01
C TYR A 81 13.17 -14.71 -3.78
#